data_AF-K8XUJ8-F1
#
_entry.id   AF-K8XUJ8-F1
#
_cell.length_a   1.000
_cell.length_b   1.000
_cell.length_c   1.000
_cell.angle_alpha   90.00
_cell.angle_beta   90.00
_cell.angle_gamma   90.00
#
_symmetry.space_group_name_H-M   'P 1'
#
loop_
_entity.id
_entity.type
_entity.pdbx_description
1 polymer ?
#
loop_
_entity_poly.entity_id
_entity_poly.type
_entity_poly.pdbx_seq_one_letter_code
_entity_poly.pdbx_strand_id
1 'polypeptide(L)'
;MQYPSELCRNNLHPAQDKNSSGQCRLCSLATDRTYKAKQRAALELVRALEARGVHVDIESLALSENPTASAQQAADRIVSEFGDIE
;
A
#
# COMPACT_ATOMS: atom_id res chain seq x y z
N MET A 1 -0.42 -23.22 4.01
CA MET A 1 -1.10 -22.13 4.73
C MET A 1 -2.02 -21.45 3.72
N GLN A 2 -3.34 -21.56 3.84
CA GLN A 2 -4.26 -20.85 2.94
C GLN A 2 -4.23 -19.35 3.25
N TYR A 3 -4.14 -18.53 2.21
CA TYR A 3 -4.18 -17.08 2.36
C TYR A 3 -5.60 -16.64 2.75
N PRO A 4 -5.76 -15.69 3.68
CA PRO A 4 -7.07 -15.21 4.13
C PRO A 4 -7.93 -14.62 2.99
N SER A 5 -7.32 -14.19 1.89
CA SER A 5 -8.01 -13.74 0.67
C SER A 5 -8.78 -14.88 -0.03
N GLU A 6 -8.27 -16.12 -0.02
CA GLU A 6 -8.91 -17.27 -0.66
C GLU A 6 -10.20 -17.70 0.05
N LEU A 7 -10.28 -17.52 1.37
CA LEU A 7 -11.45 -17.85 2.18
C LEU A 7 -12.63 -16.89 1.91
N CYS A 8 -12.36 -15.62 1.61
CA CYS A 8 -13.41 -14.65 1.31
C CYS A 8 -13.86 -14.73 -0.17
N ARG A 9 -13.02 -15.26 -1.09
CA ARG A 9 -13.41 -15.62 -2.47
C ARG A 9 -14.43 -16.77 -2.51
N ASN A 10 -14.37 -17.69 -1.55
CA ASN A 10 -15.26 -18.85 -1.45
C ASN A 10 -16.60 -18.61 -0.73
N ASN A 11 -17.01 -17.35 -0.51
CA ASN A 11 -18.34 -17.00 0.04
C ASN A 11 -18.71 -17.72 1.37
N LEU A 12 -17.72 -18.08 2.21
CA LEU A 12 -18.01 -18.72 3.50
C LEU A 12 -18.55 -17.73 4.57
N HIS A 13 -18.62 -16.44 4.26
CA HIS A 13 -19.15 -15.41 5.16
C HIS A 13 -20.59 -15.03 4.77
N PRO A 14 -21.55 -14.99 5.72
CA PRO A 14 -22.92 -14.54 5.49
C PRO A 14 -22.94 -13.15 4.83
N ALA A 15 -23.94 -12.88 3.97
CA ALA A 15 -24.09 -11.60 3.27
C ALA A 15 -24.14 -10.36 4.20
N GLN A 16 -24.42 -10.59 5.48
CA GLN A 16 -24.54 -9.58 6.55
C GLN A 16 -23.18 -9.01 6.99
N ASP A 17 -22.10 -9.76 6.80
CA ASP A 17 -20.74 -9.37 7.21
C ASP A 17 -19.99 -8.60 6.11
N LYS A 18 -20.64 -8.36 4.98
CA LYS A 18 -20.08 -7.68 3.82
C LYS A 18 -20.32 -6.16 3.92
N ASN A 19 -19.30 -5.37 3.60
CA ASN A 19 -19.44 -3.92 3.45
C ASN A 19 -20.14 -3.56 2.13
N SER A 20 -20.36 -2.26 1.88
CA SER A 20 -20.96 -1.76 0.63
C SER A 20 -20.19 -2.13 -0.64
N SER A 21 -18.92 -2.50 -0.51
CA SER A 21 -18.04 -2.98 -1.59
C SER A 21 -18.10 -4.51 -1.77
N GLY A 22 -18.92 -5.22 -0.99
CA GLY A 22 -19.06 -6.68 -1.05
C GLY A 22 -17.95 -7.47 -0.33
N GLN A 23 -17.02 -6.79 0.36
CA GLN A 23 -15.93 -7.42 1.10
C GLN A 23 -16.33 -7.72 2.54
N CYS A 24 -15.95 -8.90 3.05
CA CYS A 24 -16.10 -9.22 4.46
C CYS A 24 -15.21 -8.30 5.32
N ARG A 25 -15.66 -7.86 6.50
CA ARG A 25 -14.91 -6.94 7.40
C ARG A 25 -13.47 -7.40 7.68
N LEU A 26 -13.26 -8.71 7.85
CA LEU A 26 -11.94 -9.30 8.06
C LEU A 26 -11.03 -9.16 6.85
N CYS A 27 -11.57 -9.24 5.63
CA CYS A 27 -10.78 -9.02 4.42
C CYS A 27 -10.46 -7.55 4.22
N SER A 28 -11.38 -6.63 4.49
CA SER A 28 -11.05 -5.20 4.47
C SER A 28 -9.94 -4.87 5.48
N LEU A 29 -10.00 -5.43 6.69
CA LEU A 29 -8.93 -5.29 7.69
C LEU A 29 -7.59 -5.89 7.22
N ALA A 30 -7.61 -7.04 6.54
CA ALA A 30 -6.40 -7.66 5.99
C ALA A 30 -5.81 -6.81 4.86
N THR A 31 -6.64 -6.33 3.93
CA THR A 31 -6.26 -5.42 2.84
C THR A 31 -5.67 -4.12 3.39
N ASP A 32 -6.31 -3.52 4.40
CA ASP A 32 -5.81 -2.31 5.08
C ASP A 32 -4.46 -2.56 5.77
N ARG A 33 -4.30 -3.74 6.39
CA ARG A 33 -3.04 -4.10 7.04
C ARG A 33 -1.92 -4.25 6.01
N THR A 34 -2.20 -4.90 4.88
CA THR A 34 -1.25 -5.05 3.77
C THR A 34 -0.90 -3.69 3.17
N TYR A 35 -1.89 -2.83 2.94
CA TYR A 35 -1.69 -1.47 2.47
C TYR A 35 -0.79 -0.68 3.42
N LYS A 36 -1.09 -0.68 4.73
CA LYS A 36 -0.27 0.00 5.75
C LYS A 36 1.15 -0.55 5.85
N ALA A 37 1.33 -1.85 5.66
CA ALA A 37 2.66 -2.47 5.63
C ALA A 37 3.47 -1.97 4.43
N LYS A 38 2.87 -1.95 3.22
CA LYS A 38 3.48 -1.39 2.01
C LYS A 38 3.81 0.09 2.17
N GLN A 39 2.90 0.88 2.76
CA GLN A 39 3.12 2.30 3.03
C GLN A 39 4.29 2.56 3.97
N ARG A 40 4.43 1.76 5.04
CA ARG A 40 5.58 1.85 5.94
C ARG A 40 6.89 1.51 5.23
N ALA A 41 6.90 0.43 4.45
CA ALA A 41 8.09 0.02 3.71
C ALA A 41 8.51 1.07 2.67
N ALA A 42 7.54 1.65 1.95
CA ALA A 42 7.79 2.73 0.99
C ALA A 42 8.35 3.98 1.68
N LEU A 43 7.81 4.37 2.84
CA LEU A 43 8.31 5.51 3.59
C LEU A 43 9.73 5.29 4.12
N GLU A 44 10.03 4.11 4.64
CA GLU A 44 11.39 3.76 5.09
C GLU A 44 12.38 3.77 3.92
N LEU A 45 11.99 3.25 2.76
CA LEU A 45 12.81 3.29 1.55
C LEU A 45 13.12 4.73 1.13
N VAL A 46 12.09 5.59 1.03
CA VAL A 46 12.28 6.98 0.62
C VAL A 46 13.17 7.72 1.62
N ARG A 47 12.96 7.54 2.93
CA ARG A 47 13.83 8.14 3.95
C ARG A 47 15.28 7.67 3.88
N ALA A 48 15.50 6.39 3.56
CA ALA A 48 16.85 5.84 3.39
C ALA A 48 17.57 6.42 2.16
N LEU A 49 16.81 6.72 1.10
CA LEU A 49 17.33 7.43 -0.09
C LEU A 49 17.65 8.89 0.27
N GLU A 50 16.75 9.59 0.95
CA GLU A 50 16.94 11.00 1.35
C GLU A 50 18.17 11.17 2.25
N ALA A 51 18.42 10.22 3.16
CA ALA A 51 19.60 10.21 4.00
C ALA A 51 20.92 10.13 3.21
N ARG A 52 20.87 9.70 1.94
CA ARG A 52 21.98 9.66 0.99
C ARG A 52 21.97 10.82 -0.02
N GLY A 53 21.07 11.79 0.14
CA GLY A 53 20.89 12.90 -0.80
C GLY A 53 20.14 12.51 -2.08
N VAL A 54 19.50 11.34 -2.11
CA VAL A 54 18.69 10.88 -3.25
C VAL A 54 17.22 11.05 -2.90
N HIS A 55 16.50 11.79 -3.72
CA HIS A 55 15.08 12.04 -3.60
C HIS A 55 14.30 11.28 -4.68
N VAL A 56 13.04 10.97 -4.40
CA VAL A 56 12.13 10.40 -5.40
C VAL A 56 11.28 11.53 -5.93
N ASP A 57 11.29 11.72 -7.25
CA ASP A 57 10.42 12.68 -7.90
C ASP A 57 8.98 12.17 -7.92
N ILE A 58 8.02 12.99 -7.48
CA ILE A 58 6.64 12.55 -7.30
C ILE A 58 5.88 12.33 -8.62
N GLU A 59 6.24 13.04 -9.69
CA GLU A 59 5.55 12.97 -10.97
C GLU A 59 6.06 11.80 -11.80
N SER A 60 7.39 11.67 -11.90
CA SER A 60 8.05 10.68 -12.73
C SER A 60 8.42 9.38 -11.99
N LEU A 61 8.41 9.39 -10.66
CA LEU A 61 8.91 8.30 -9.80
C LEU A 61 10.38 7.93 -10.07
N ALA A 62 11.13 8.83 -10.71
CA ALA A 62 12.57 8.70 -10.93
C ALA A 62 13.36 9.16 -9.70
N LEU A 63 14.61 8.72 -9.62
CA LEU A 63 15.55 9.22 -8.63
C LEU A 63 16.11 10.57 -9.10
N SER A 64 16.14 11.54 -8.19
CA SER A 64 16.58 12.91 -8.41
C SER A 64 17.43 13.36 -7.22
N GLU A 65 18.38 14.25 -7.43
CA GLU A 65 19.11 14.92 -6.33
C GLU A 65 18.32 16.10 -5.74
N ASN A 66 17.28 16.54 -6.45
CA ASN A 66 16.46 17.68 -6.03
C ASN A 66 15.14 17.19 -5.40
N PRO A 67 14.80 17.63 -4.19
CA PRO A 67 13.52 17.30 -3.56
C PRO A 67 12.38 18.03 -4.27
N THR A 68 11.43 17.27 -4.82
CA THR A 68 10.20 17.84 -5.41
C THR A 68 8.97 17.65 -4.54
N ALA A 69 9.02 16.74 -3.57
CA ALA A 69 7.97 16.48 -2.59
C ALA A 69 8.54 15.95 -1.27
N SER A 70 7.69 15.84 -0.25
CA SER A 70 8.06 15.18 1.01
C SER A 70 8.13 13.66 0.85
N ALA A 71 8.95 13.01 1.69
CA ALA A 71 9.04 11.55 1.75
C ALA A 71 7.67 10.85 1.86
N GLN A 72 6.73 11.45 2.60
CA GLN A 72 5.39 10.93 2.77
C GLN A 72 4.61 10.91 1.45
N GLN A 73 4.66 12.02 0.70
CA GLN A 73 3.95 12.13 -0.57
C GLN A 73 4.56 11.22 -1.65
N ALA A 74 5.89 11.08 -1.67
CA ALA A 74 6.55 10.13 -2.57
C ALA A 74 6.19 8.68 -2.23
N ALA A 75 6.19 8.31 -0.93
CA ALA A 75 5.79 6.98 -0.49
C ALA A 75 4.32 6.69 -0.83
N ASP A 76 3.41 7.65 -0.63
CA ASP A 76 2.00 7.52 -0.97
C ASP A 76 1.83 7.32 -2.49
N ARG A 77 2.59 8.05 -3.32
CA ARG A 77 2.58 7.86 -4.78
C ARG A 77 3.12 6.49 -5.19
N ILE A 78 4.22 6.03 -4.60
CA ILE A 78 4.79 4.69 -4.85
C ILE A 78 3.78 3.59 -4.54
N VAL A 79 3.10 3.67 -3.40
CA VAL A 79 2.08 2.70 -3.02
C VAL A 79 0.84 2.81 -3.91
N SER A 80 0.46 4.01 -4.33
CA SER A 80 -0.65 4.19 -5.28
C SER A 80 -0.36 3.59 -6.66
N GLU A 81 0.90 3.63 -7.12
CA GLU A 81 1.27 3.18 -8.47
C GLU A 81 1.65 1.69 -8.50
N PHE A 82 2.34 1.19 -7.46
CA PHE A 82 2.90 -0.17 -7.41
C PHE A 82 2.36 -1.01 -6.25
N GLY A 83 1.47 -0.46 -5.42
CA GLY A 83 1.00 -1.09 -4.20
C GLY A 83 -0.23 -1.98 -4.39
N ASP A 84 -0.70 -2.20 -5.61
CA ASP A 84 -1.85 -3.06 -5.90
C ASP A 84 -1.73 -4.41 -5.18
N ILE A 85 -2.86 -4.82 -4.60
CA ILE A 85 -3.00 -6.04 -3.81
C ILE A 85 -3.71 -7.04 -4.72
N GLU A 86 -2.94 -7.85 -5.44
CA GLU A 86 -3.44 -9.06 -6.12
C GLU A 86 -3.83 -10.16 -5.11
#